data_AF-A0A643BY82-F1
#
_entry.id   AF-A0A643BY82-F1
#
_cell.length_a   1.000
_cell.length_b   1.000
_cell.length_c   1.000
_cell.angle_alpha   90.00
_cell.angle_beta   90.00
_cell.angle_gamma   90.00
#
_symmetry.space_group_name_H-M   'P 1'
#
loop_
_entity.id
_entity.type
_entity.pdbx_description
1 polymer ?
#
loop_
_entity_poly.entity_id
_entity_poly.type
_entity_poly.pdbx_seq_one_letter_code
_entity_poly.pdbx_strand_id
1 'polypeptide(L)'
;FYAPWCGHCKKLEPIWNEVGLEMKNIGSPVKVGKMDATSYSTLQDEWYPQKRKQNPKALIRPLPSQQMFEHVQKRHRVFFVYIGGESPLKEKYIDAASELIVYTYFFSASEEVVPEYVTLKEMPAVLVFKDETYFVYD
;
A
#
# COMPACT_ATOMS: atom_id res chain seq x y z
N PHE A 1 6.89 -13.18 9.13
CA PHE A 1 6.01 -12.44 10.05
C PHE A 1 4.57 -12.62 9.60
N TYR A 2 3.63 -12.85 10.52
CA TYR A 2 2.20 -12.99 10.22
C TYR A 2 1.35 -12.25 11.26
N ALA A 3 0.07 -12.01 10.96
CA ALA A 3 -0.92 -11.59 11.94
C ALA A 3 -2.06 -12.62 11.99
N PRO A 4 -2.59 -12.98 13.18
CA PRO A 4 -3.57 -14.06 13.33
C PRO A 4 -4.89 -13.80 12.57
N TRP A 5 -5.20 -12.53 12.33
CA TRP A 5 -6.40 -12.07 11.63
C TRP A 5 -6.18 -11.84 10.13
N CYS A 6 -4.95 -11.96 9.61
CA CYS A 6 -4.65 -11.70 8.20
C CYS A 6 -5.05 -12.89 7.31
N GLY A 7 -6.04 -12.69 6.43
CA GLY A 7 -6.51 -13.72 5.50
C GLY A 7 -5.43 -14.20 4.53
N HIS A 8 -4.54 -13.32 4.06
CA HIS A 8 -3.41 -13.72 3.20
C HIS A 8 -2.40 -14.59 3.96
N CYS A 9 -2.13 -14.28 5.23
CA CYS A 9 -1.25 -15.10 6.06
C CYS A 9 -1.82 -16.51 6.27
N LYS A 10 -3.13 -16.62 6.51
CA LYS A 10 -3.81 -17.93 6.65
C LYS A 10 -3.72 -18.78 5.38
N LYS A 11 -3.83 -18.15 4.20
CA LYS A 11 -3.67 -18.83 2.91
C LYS A 11 -2.22 -19.27 2.66
N LEU A 12 -1.25 -18.49 3.13
CA LEU A 12 0.18 -18.79 2.97
C LEU A 12 0.69 -19.84 3.97
N GLU A 13 0.08 -19.94 5.15
CA GLU A 13 0.48 -20.85 6.23
C GLU A 13 0.73 -22.30 5.80
N PRO A 14 -0.17 -22.99 5.07
CA PRO A 14 0.08 -24.38 4.64
C PRO A 14 1.33 -24.49 3.75
N ILE A 15 1.51 -23.57 2.80
CA ILE A 15 2.66 -23.52 1.90
C ILE A 15 3.95 -23.28 2.69
N TRP A 16 3.93 -22.36 3.65
CA TRP A 16 5.11 -22.04 4.46
C TRP A 16 5.53 -23.19 5.37
N ASN A 17 4.57 -24.00 5.84
CA ASN A 17 4.85 -25.22 6.59
C ASN A 17 5.50 -26.30 5.72
N GLU A 18 5.03 -26.49 4.49
CA GLU A 18 5.63 -27.41 3.51
C GLU A 18 7.09 -27.04 3.23
N VAL A 19 7.37 -25.75 3.01
CA VAL A 19 8.75 -25.26 2.82
C VAL A 19 9.63 -25.59 4.03
N GLY A 20 9.11 -25.41 5.24
CA GLY A 20 9.85 -25.77 6.47
C GLY A 20 10.14 -27.28 6.57
N LEU A 21 9.19 -28.11 6.15
CA LEU A 21 9.34 -29.57 6.16
C LEU A 21 10.38 -30.02 5.13
N GLU A 22 10.29 -29.52 3.90
CA GLU A 22 11.23 -29.85 2.82
C GLU A 22 12.66 -29.43 3.17
N MET A 23 12.84 -28.22 3.71
CA MET A 23 14.15 -27.72 4.13
C MET A 23 14.78 -28.60 5.22
N LYS A 24 13.96 -29.16 6.12
CA LYS A 24 14.40 -30.13 7.12
C LYS A 24 14.77 -31.47 6.47
N ASN A 25 13.95 -31.97 5.53
CA ASN A 25 14.15 -33.25 4.88
C ASN A 25 15.45 -33.31 4.08
N ILE A 26 15.81 -32.22 3.40
CA ILE A 26 17.06 -32.12 2.63
C ILE A 26 18.31 -31.86 3.51
N GLY A 27 18.15 -31.80 4.83
CA GLY A 27 19.26 -31.52 5.75
C GLY A 27 19.81 -30.10 5.64
N SER A 28 19.01 -29.13 5.16
CA SER A 28 19.45 -27.75 5.01
C SER A 28 19.79 -27.13 6.38
N PRO A 29 20.86 -26.33 6.49
CA PRO A 29 21.16 -25.57 7.70
C PRO A 29 20.19 -24.40 7.92
N VAL A 30 19.35 -24.08 6.93
CA VAL A 30 18.40 -22.95 6.96
C VAL A 30 17.19 -23.29 7.81
N LYS A 31 16.91 -22.46 8.82
CA LYS A 31 15.76 -22.59 9.71
C LYS A 31 14.60 -21.74 9.22
N VAL A 32 13.46 -22.37 8.98
CA VAL A 32 12.21 -21.70 8.62
C VAL A 32 11.37 -21.50 9.88
N GLY A 33 10.93 -20.28 10.13
CA GLY A 33 10.12 -19.93 11.29
C GLY A 33 8.93 -19.06 10.92
N LYS A 34 7.92 -19.04 11.80
CA LYS A 34 6.85 -18.05 11.79
C LYS A 34 6.91 -17.23 13.06
N MET A 35 6.70 -15.93 12.93
CA MET A 35 6.65 -14.99 14.04
C MET A 35 5.34 -14.23 13.94
N ASP A 36 4.54 -14.31 15.01
CA ASP A 36 3.36 -13.48 15.18
C ASP A 36 3.81 -12.04 15.42
N ALA A 37 3.46 -11.14 14.52
CA ALA A 37 3.79 -9.73 14.64
C ALA A 37 2.94 -9.03 15.71
N THR A 38 1.92 -9.69 16.25
CA THR A 38 1.04 -9.17 17.30
C THR A 38 1.48 -9.56 18.71
N SER A 39 2.33 -10.57 18.87
CA SER A 39 2.65 -11.15 20.18
C SER A 39 3.61 -10.35 21.09
N TYR A 40 3.95 -9.10 20.74
CA TYR A 40 4.74 -8.20 21.60
C TYR A 40 3.87 -7.05 22.11
N SER A 41 3.22 -7.28 23.26
CA SER A 41 2.01 -6.57 23.68
C SER A 41 2.07 -5.80 25.00
N THR A 42 3.23 -5.51 25.59
CA THR A 42 3.26 -4.67 26.81
C THR A 42 2.76 -3.23 26.60
N LEU A 43 2.40 -2.84 25.37
CA LEU A 43 1.77 -1.56 25.01
C LEU A 43 0.50 -1.72 24.14
N GLN A 44 -0.03 -2.93 23.96
CA GLN A 44 -1.05 -3.17 22.93
C GLN A 44 -2.50 -3.07 23.43
N ASP A 45 -2.81 -3.42 24.69
CA ASP A 45 -4.21 -3.49 25.13
C ASP A 45 -4.88 -2.12 25.34
N GLU A 46 -4.10 -1.03 25.49
CA GLU A 46 -4.64 0.34 25.55
C GLU A 46 -4.80 0.99 24.16
N TRP A 47 -4.21 0.42 23.10
CA TRP A 47 -4.05 1.08 21.80
C TRP A 47 -4.80 0.42 20.62
N TYR A 48 -5.37 -0.77 20.78
CA TYR A 48 -5.72 -1.63 19.64
C TYR A 48 -7.15 -1.64 19.06
N PRO A 49 -8.14 -0.85 19.53
CA PRO A 49 -9.31 -0.55 18.70
C PRO A 49 -9.06 0.63 17.74
N GLN A 50 -8.11 1.53 18.05
CA GLN A 50 -7.89 2.77 17.29
C GLN A 50 -6.76 2.67 16.25
N LYS A 51 -5.84 1.69 16.37
CA LYS A 51 -4.60 1.65 15.58
C LYS A 51 -4.76 1.32 14.10
N ARG A 52 -5.90 0.76 13.67
CA ARG A 52 -6.21 0.55 12.24
C ARG A 52 -6.37 1.88 11.50
N LYS A 53 -6.72 2.96 12.21
CA LYS A 53 -6.75 4.34 11.70
C LYS A 53 -5.40 5.05 11.75
N GLN A 54 -4.35 4.45 12.31
CA GLN A 54 -3.17 5.19 12.77
C GLN A 54 -1.89 4.98 11.95
N ASN A 55 -1.93 4.26 10.83
CA ASN A 55 -0.89 4.44 9.81
C ASN A 55 -1.34 4.32 8.34
N PRO A 56 -2.42 5.02 7.94
CA PRO A 56 -2.78 5.11 6.53
C PRO A 56 -1.69 5.75 5.65
N LYS A 57 -0.83 6.58 6.24
CA LYS A 57 0.32 7.20 5.56
C LYS A 57 1.33 6.19 5.00
N ALA A 58 1.37 4.96 5.51
CA ALA A 58 2.28 3.92 4.99
C ALA A 58 1.74 3.22 3.72
N LEU A 59 0.46 3.41 3.38
CA LEU A 59 -0.17 2.75 2.23
C LEU A 59 -0.07 3.56 0.94
N ILE A 60 0.02 4.89 1.06
CA ILE A 60 0.15 5.80 -0.07
C ILE A 60 1.62 6.14 -0.26
N ARG A 61 2.19 5.76 -1.40
CA ARG A 61 3.61 6.01 -1.70
C ARG A 61 3.80 7.39 -2.33
N PRO A 62 4.73 8.23 -1.83
CA PRO A 62 5.01 9.50 -2.48
C PRO A 62 5.77 9.29 -3.79
N LEU A 63 5.46 10.10 -4.79
CA LEU A 63 6.20 10.25 -6.04
C LEU A 63 6.93 11.60 -5.98
N PRO A 64 8.23 11.63 -5.63
CA PRO A 64 8.95 12.89 -5.44
C PRO A 64 9.60 13.42 -6.72
N SER A 65 9.47 12.73 -7.87
CA SER A 65 10.01 13.19 -9.15
C SER A 65 9.22 12.68 -10.34
N GLN A 66 9.24 13.44 -11.44
CA GLN A 66 8.58 13.07 -12.70
C GLN A 66 9.07 11.71 -13.24
N GLN A 67 10.36 11.43 -13.10
CA GLN A 67 10.94 10.13 -13.47
C GLN A 67 10.30 8.95 -12.73
N MET A 68 10.00 9.11 -11.44
CA MET A 68 9.29 8.06 -10.68
C MET A 68 7.83 7.96 -11.09
N PHE A 69 7.19 9.09 -11.41
CA PHE A 69 5.83 9.10 -11.94
C PHE A 69 5.75 8.32 -13.26
N GLU A 70 6.65 8.61 -14.20
CA GLU A 70 6.77 7.90 -15.48
C GLU A 70 7.06 6.41 -15.29
N HIS A 71 7.91 6.05 -14.32
CA HIS A 71 8.17 4.65 -13.99
C HIS A 71 6.89 3.94 -13.52
N VAL A 72 6.09 4.58 -12.66
CA VAL A 72 4.81 4.05 -12.21
C VAL A 72 3.83 3.90 -13.37
N GLN A 73 3.75 4.88 -14.26
CA GLN A 73 2.92 4.83 -15.47
C GLN A 73 3.26 3.65 -16.37
N LYS A 74 4.55 3.40 -16.60
CA LYS A 74 5.01 2.25 -17.41
C LYS A 74 4.74 0.90 -16.75
N ARG A 75 4.75 0.86 -15.41
CA ARG A 75 4.65 -0.39 -14.64
C ARG A 75 3.20 -0.79 -14.33
N HIS A 76 2.32 0.17 -14.17
CA HIS A 76 0.97 -0.04 -13.66
C HIS A 76 -0.08 0.43 -14.66
N ARG A 77 -0.91 -0.51 -15.13
CA ARG A 77 -2.05 -0.20 -16.00
C ARG A 77 -3.11 0.64 -15.29
N VAL A 78 -3.28 0.47 -13.98
CA VAL A 78 -4.24 1.27 -13.20
C VAL A 78 -3.58 1.72 -11.91
N PHE A 79 -3.62 3.02 -11.63
CA PHE A 79 -3.16 3.57 -10.37
C PHE A 79 -3.79 4.95 -10.11
N PHE A 80 -3.77 5.34 -8.83
CA PHE A 80 -4.37 6.57 -8.34
C PHE A 80 -3.28 7.46 -7.74
N VAL A 81 -3.38 8.76 -7.95
CA VAL A 81 -2.43 9.74 -7.40
C VAL A 81 -3.20 10.90 -6.78
N TYR A 82 -3.02 11.11 -5.49
CA TYR A 82 -3.51 12.31 -4.80
C TYR A 82 -2.50 13.45 -4.97
N ILE A 83 -2.98 14.60 -5.44
CA ILE A 83 -2.19 15.81 -5.65
C ILE A 83 -2.71 16.88 -4.68
N GLY A 84 -1.85 17.33 -3.75
CA GLY A 84 -2.20 18.38 -2.81
C GLY A 84 -1.76 18.15 -1.36
N GLY A 85 -2.14 19.11 -0.50
CA GLY A 85 -1.83 19.13 0.93
C GLY A 85 -2.77 18.30 1.79
N GLU A 86 -2.81 18.55 3.10
CA GLU A 86 -3.84 17.97 3.99
C GLU A 86 -5.23 18.54 3.62
N SER A 87 -6.23 17.67 3.53
CA SER A 87 -7.60 18.06 3.18
C SER A 87 -8.61 16.97 3.58
N PRO A 88 -9.91 17.30 3.68
CA PRO A 88 -10.95 16.27 3.84
C PRO A 88 -10.99 15.25 2.70
N LEU A 89 -10.57 15.65 1.49
CA LEU A 89 -10.44 14.75 0.35
C LEU A 89 -9.32 13.72 0.58
N LYS A 90 -8.20 14.14 1.20
CA LYS A 90 -7.08 13.26 1.52
C LYS A 90 -7.47 12.15 2.48
N GLU A 91 -8.28 12.45 3.48
CA GLU A 91 -8.80 11.46 4.43
C GLU A 91 -9.66 10.41 3.71
N LYS A 92 -10.59 10.84 2.84
CA LYS A 92 -11.40 9.93 2.03
C LYS A 92 -10.55 9.10 1.06
N TYR A 93 -9.53 9.71 0.47
CA TYR A 93 -8.58 9.02 -0.41
C TYR A 93 -7.79 7.96 0.34
N ILE A 94 -7.34 8.27 1.55
CA ILE A 94 -6.72 7.34 2.48
C ILE A 94 -7.63 6.17 2.81
N ASP A 95 -8.90 6.43 3.11
CA ASP A 95 -9.86 5.39 3.46
C ASP A 95 -10.07 4.45 2.26
N ALA A 96 -10.29 5.00 1.07
CA ALA A 96 -10.39 4.24 -0.18
C ALA A 96 -9.12 3.42 -0.47
N ALA A 97 -7.94 4.03 -0.28
CA ALA A 97 -6.67 3.32 -0.42
C ALA A 97 -6.60 2.13 0.54
N SER A 98 -6.99 2.30 1.81
CA SER A 98 -6.93 1.24 2.81
C SER A 98 -7.77 0.01 2.49
N GLU A 99 -8.89 0.21 1.78
CA GLU A 99 -9.78 -0.88 1.35
C GLU A 99 -9.32 -1.54 0.05
N LEU A 100 -8.75 -0.76 -0.87
CA LEU A 100 -8.48 -1.18 -2.24
C LEU A 100 -7.01 -1.45 -2.56
N ILE A 101 -6.08 -1.20 -1.63
CA ILE A 101 -4.61 -1.34 -1.83
C ILE A 101 -4.17 -2.75 -2.27
N VAL A 102 -5.01 -3.77 -2.03
CA VAL A 102 -4.74 -5.15 -2.48
C VAL A 102 -4.93 -5.31 -3.99
N TYR A 103 -5.79 -4.49 -4.60
CA TYR A 103 -6.20 -4.61 -6.00
C TYR A 103 -5.57 -3.55 -6.90
N THR A 104 -5.19 -2.40 -6.33
CA THR A 104 -4.65 -1.27 -7.10
C THR A 104 -3.61 -0.50 -6.30
N TYR A 105 -2.96 0.46 -6.97
CA TYR A 105 -1.83 1.21 -6.45
C TYR A 105 -2.23 2.65 -6.16
N PHE A 106 -1.91 3.12 -4.96
CA PHE A 106 -2.21 4.47 -4.50
C PHE A 106 -0.91 5.22 -4.22
N PHE A 107 -0.83 6.43 -4.76
CA PHE A 107 0.32 7.32 -4.64
C PHE A 107 -0.10 8.73 -4.22
N SER A 108 0.87 9.54 -3.80
CA SER A 108 0.70 10.99 -3.64
C SER A 108 1.82 11.72 -4.35
N ALA A 109 1.57 12.88 -4.91
CA ALA A 109 2.61 13.71 -5.52
C ALA A 109 2.35 15.20 -5.26
N SER A 110 3.40 16.02 -5.42
CA SER A 110 3.24 17.46 -5.58
C SER A 110 2.81 17.77 -7.00
N GLU A 111 2.22 18.95 -7.20
CA GLU A 111 1.83 19.46 -8.52
C GLU A 111 3.01 19.49 -9.50
N GLU A 112 4.20 19.84 -9.01
CA GLU A 112 5.45 19.91 -9.79
C GLU A 112 5.88 18.58 -10.44
N VAL A 113 5.39 17.46 -9.91
CA VAL A 113 5.74 16.11 -10.38
C VAL A 113 4.70 15.59 -11.37
N VAL A 114 3.56 16.27 -11.50
CA VAL A 114 2.49 15.89 -12.43
C VAL A 114 2.97 16.13 -13.88
N PRO A 115 2.74 15.19 -14.80
CA PRO A 115 3.15 15.38 -16.20
C PRO A 115 2.49 16.62 -16.83
N GLU A 116 3.24 17.35 -17.65
CA GLU A 116 2.79 18.62 -18.27
C GLU A 116 1.50 18.51 -19.10
N TYR A 117 1.20 17.32 -19.63
CA TYR A 117 -0.01 17.08 -20.41
C TYR A 117 -1.27 16.95 -19.54
N VAL A 118 -1.14 16.82 -18.22
CA VAL A 118 -2.26 16.76 -17.28
C VAL A 118 -2.59 18.17 -16.81
N THR A 119 -3.81 18.62 -17.07
CA THR A 119 -4.31 19.91 -16.60
C THR A 119 -5.09 19.74 -15.31
N LEU A 120 -4.64 20.37 -14.23
CA LEU A 120 -5.35 20.48 -12.96
C LEU A 120 -6.07 21.83 -12.89
N LYS A 121 -7.37 21.86 -12.60
CA LYS A 121 -8.17 23.09 -12.48
C LYS A 121 -8.23 23.57 -11.03
N GLU A 122 -8.42 22.63 -10.11
CA GLU A 122 -8.56 22.88 -8.68
C GLU A 122 -7.70 21.90 -7.87
N MET A 123 -7.37 22.29 -6.64
CA MET A 123 -6.53 21.53 -5.72
C MET A 123 -7.19 21.48 -4.34
N PRO A 124 -7.19 20.32 -3.67
CA PRO A 124 -6.54 19.07 -4.03
C PRO A 124 -7.28 18.27 -5.11
N ALA A 125 -6.56 17.47 -5.89
CA ALA A 125 -7.12 16.64 -6.95
C ALA A 125 -6.72 15.16 -6.80
N VAL A 126 -7.53 14.27 -7.37
CA VAL A 126 -7.19 12.86 -7.56
C VAL A 126 -7.05 12.57 -9.05
N LEU A 127 -5.87 12.11 -9.45
CA LEU A 127 -5.61 11.59 -10.78
C LEU A 127 -5.83 10.09 -10.80
N VAL A 128 -6.55 9.61 -11.81
CA VAL A 128 -6.73 8.18 -12.07
C VAL A 128 -6.14 7.87 -13.43
N PHE A 129 -5.08 7.08 -13.44
CA PHE A 129 -4.50 6.56 -14.67
C PHE A 129 -5.05 5.18 -14.93
N LYS A 130 -5.55 4.97 -16.15
CA LYS A 130 -6.06 3.69 -16.60
C LYS A 130 -5.65 3.47 -18.05
N ASP A 131 -4.84 2.44 -18.24
CA ASP A 131 -4.19 2.07 -19.48
C ASP A 131 -3.33 3.25 -20.00
N GLU A 132 -3.78 3.95 -21.05
CA GLU A 132 -3.09 5.12 -21.63
C GLU A 132 -3.89 6.41 -21.44
N THR A 133 -5.00 6.34 -20.70
CA THR A 133 -5.89 7.47 -20.42
C THR A 133 -5.78 7.89 -18.96
N TYR A 134 -6.13 9.14 -18.70
CA TYR A 134 -6.21 9.68 -17.34
C TYR A 134 -7.53 10.40 -17.12
N PHE A 135 -7.97 10.40 -15.87
CA PHE A 135 -9.13 11.15 -15.40
C PHE A 135 -8.69 12.03 -14.24
N VAL A 136 -9.16 13.27 -14.25
CA VAL A 136 -8.91 14.25 -13.19
C VAL A 136 -10.20 14.41 -12.40
N TYR A 137 -10.10 14.30 -11.08
CA TYR A 137 -11.16 14.61 -10.13
C TYR A 137 -10.63 15.73 -9.25
N ASP A 138 -10.82 16.96 -9.72
CA ASP A 138 -10.49 18.21 -9.06
C ASP A 138 -11.73 18.94 -8.53
#